data_AF-A0A536G1A3-F1
#
_entry.id   AF-A0A536G1A3-F1
#
_cell.length_a   1.000
_cell.length_b   1.000
_cell.length_c   1.000
_cell.angle_alpha   90.00
_cell.angle_beta   90.00
_cell.angle_gamma   90.00
#
_symmetry.space_group_name_H-M   'P 1'
#
loop_
_entity.id
_entity.type
_entity.pdbx_description
1 polymer ?
#
loop_
_entity_poly.entity_id
_entity_poly.type
_entity_poly.pdbx_seq_one_letter_code
_entity_poly.pdbx_strand_id
1 'polypeptide(L)'
;MTVTAATTDGIVPRLRAAADGGSSRDGSVGRKSHDRPVDFRPRRGILRAEVVPRRASGFGRRGRGSMTTRDEARRGAANPRSDELRLDSGRDVVGRRDATRRDEDRAEHPAAGSAALSLPERLYAARERKGVDLYRAERDTKIRARYLAALERGEYGELPGDVYTKGFLRNYALYLSLDPEEVIGQWRRERGNVAPPKTVLTIPKPIAQPRPGLQFSPGIVIAALLTVLIVAIGVWLGIQVMRFAKPPTLEVTNPREATVQLTQDATSFTLEGTSIPGASISVELAGGTRQATADSTGAWSMTVDVRRGKNEFKIDATDPDTGKHAEEPVMVVLTVPFTPTEAPTLSINQPADGTTFENGAIAVEGTAANATEVSIVATYEGPASGAPAASHGSSTGPSGPPGPAPITVPVADDGTWNTGDSPLQLTTGKWSITVTASNAQGKSASLTRHVAVAYKGVNLVVTIKGGNAWIKVWVDGQLDPTVGRAGRTLHDGQVLTFTGQQSVEVRTGSSGATLFTLNGQSLGALGKRGIPETWLFKPPAPPAPTQHQ
;
A
#
# COMPACT_ATOMS: atom_id res chain seq x y z
N MET A 1 52.10 -26.70 19.14
CA MET A 1 52.53 -26.23 20.47
C MET A 1 51.45 -25.26 20.95
N THR A 2 50.58 -25.64 21.89
CA THR A 2 50.75 -25.52 23.36
C THR A 2 50.93 -24.04 23.78
N VAL A 3 50.18 -23.45 24.73
CA VAL A 3 49.47 -24.04 25.88
C VAL A 3 48.53 -22.98 26.53
N THR A 4 47.35 -23.39 27.05
CA THR A 4 46.71 -22.98 28.35
C THR A 4 46.42 -21.49 28.68
N ALA A 5 45.58 -21.09 29.67
CA ALA A 5 44.20 -21.38 30.09
C ALA A 5 43.79 -20.36 31.21
N ALA A 6 42.60 -20.49 31.81
CA ALA A 6 42.10 -19.84 33.05
C ALA A 6 41.73 -18.33 32.95
N THR A 7 40.82 -17.75 33.76
CA THR A 7 39.72 -18.22 34.64
C THR A 7 38.89 -17.00 35.09
N THR A 8 37.60 -17.18 35.47
CA THR A 8 36.80 -16.51 36.55
C THR A 8 35.31 -16.49 36.11
N ASP A 9 34.40 -17.32 36.65
CA ASP A 9 33.61 -17.17 37.91
C ASP A 9 32.65 -15.95 37.87
N GLY A 10 31.39 -15.95 38.32
CA GLY A 10 30.46 -16.89 38.96
C GLY A 10 29.18 -16.07 39.31
N ILE A 11 27.94 -16.59 39.38
CA ILE A 11 27.29 -17.17 40.57
C ILE A 11 25.79 -17.36 40.27
N VAL A 12 25.18 -18.40 40.83
CA VAL A 12 23.72 -18.61 40.96
C VAL A 12 23.46 -19.19 42.36
N PRO A 13 22.29 -18.96 43.00
CA PRO A 13 21.78 -19.99 43.90
C PRO A 13 20.27 -20.26 43.81
N ARG A 14 19.91 -21.55 43.84
CA ARG A 14 18.65 -22.11 44.39
C ARG A 14 18.94 -22.67 45.78
N LEU A 15 17.97 -22.64 46.70
CA LEU A 15 17.81 -23.50 47.90
C LEU A 15 16.47 -23.09 48.57
N ARG A 16 15.75 -23.85 49.41
CA ARG A 16 15.64 -25.30 49.72
C ARG A 16 14.31 -25.52 50.47
N ALA A 17 13.86 -26.76 50.64
CA ALA A 17 12.77 -27.12 51.55
C ALA A 17 13.24 -27.39 52.99
N ALA A 18 12.35 -27.23 53.97
CA ALA A 18 12.43 -27.78 55.34
C ALA A 18 11.01 -27.98 55.92
N ALA A 19 10.88 -28.76 57.00
CA ALA A 19 9.61 -29.27 57.54
C ALA A 19 9.31 -28.77 58.98
N ASP A 20 8.42 -29.49 59.69
CA ASP A 20 7.77 -29.20 60.99
C ASP A 20 6.61 -28.18 60.94
N GLY A 21 5.53 -28.30 61.71
CA GLY A 21 5.11 -29.33 62.67
C GLY A 21 4.15 -28.74 63.71
N GLY A 22 2.91 -29.25 63.84
CA GLY A 22 1.95 -28.70 64.83
C GLY A 22 0.52 -29.22 64.72
N SER A 23 -0.03 -29.69 65.85
CA SER A 23 -1.40 -30.21 66.02
C SER A 23 -2.28 -29.19 66.75
N SER A 24 -3.59 -29.11 66.43
CA SER A 24 -4.70 -29.20 67.43
C SER A 24 -6.08 -28.75 66.89
N ARG A 25 -7.07 -29.66 67.03
CA ARG A 25 -8.49 -29.44 67.43
C ARG A 25 -9.44 -28.45 66.71
N ASP A 26 -10.51 -29.04 66.14
CA ASP A 26 -11.93 -28.95 66.57
C ASP A 26 -12.98 -28.52 65.52
N GLY A 27 -14.19 -29.10 65.65
CA GLY A 27 -15.46 -28.43 65.31
C GLY A 27 -15.88 -28.31 63.83
N SER A 28 -16.35 -29.39 63.20
CA SER A 28 -17.24 -29.26 62.02
C SER A 28 -18.55 -30.06 62.18
N VAL A 29 -19.59 -29.36 62.64
CA VAL A 29 -20.97 -29.85 62.66
C VAL A 29 -21.56 -29.74 61.24
N GLY A 30 -22.14 -30.82 60.73
CA GLY A 30 -22.72 -30.83 59.39
C GLY A 30 -24.14 -30.24 59.32
N ARG A 31 -24.53 -29.72 58.15
CA ARG A 31 -25.95 -29.66 57.75
C ARG A 31 -26.13 -29.68 56.22
N LYS A 32 -27.24 -30.31 55.80
CA LYS A 32 -27.67 -30.47 54.41
C LYS A 32 -28.43 -29.24 53.90
N SER A 33 -28.23 -28.87 52.64
CA SER A 33 -29.23 -28.16 51.81
C SER A 33 -28.99 -28.54 50.34
N HIS A 34 -29.77 -29.47 49.80
CA HIS A 34 -31.05 -29.23 49.11
C HIS A 34 -30.87 -28.67 47.69
N ASP A 35 -31.07 -29.60 46.75
CA ASP A 35 -31.07 -29.43 45.31
C ASP A 35 -32.50 -29.14 44.81
N ARG A 36 -32.69 -28.11 43.97
CA ARG A 36 -33.88 -27.90 43.12
C ARG A 36 -33.56 -27.00 41.91
N PRO A 37 -34.13 -27.28 40.72
CA PRO A 37 -33.86 -26.56 39.48
C PRO A 37 -34.73 -25.30 39.31
N VAL A 38 -34.35 -24.42 38.36
CA VAL A 38 -35.17 -23.27 37.93
C VAL A 38 -35.39 -23.30 36.41
N ASP A 39 -36.61 -22.96 36.04
CA ASP A 39 -37.28 -23.21 34.77
C ASP A 39 -36.94 -22.17 33.66
N PHE A 40 -36.98 -22.59 32.40
CA PHE A 40 -36.80 -21.70 31.24
C PHE A 40 -38.15 -21.14 30.77
N ARG A 41 -38.31 -19.82 30.68
CA ARG A 41 -39.44 -19.19 29.95
C ARG A 41 -38.99 -18.01 29.08
N PRO A 42 -39.35 -17.96 27.79
CA PRO A 42 -39.08 -16.82 26.93
C PRO A 42 -40.12 -15.70 27.15
N ARG A 43 -39.68 -14.43 27.17
CA ARG A 43 -40.57 -13.26 27.15
C ARG A 43 -40.86 -12.83 25.71
N ARG A 44 -42.15 -12.65 25.39
CA ARG A 44 -42.59 -11.94 24.17
C ARG A 44 -42.30 -10.44 24.28
N GLY A 45 -41.79 -9.84 23.21
CA GLY A 45 -41.62 -8.40 23.04
C GLY A 45 -42.13 -7.94 21.68
N ILE A 46 -43.38 -7.47 21.68
CA ILE A 46 -43.92 -6.27 21.01
C ILE A 46 -43.32 -5.89 19.63
N LEU A 47 -44.18 -5.94 18.61
CA LEU A 47 -43.98 -5.33 17.29
C LEU A 47 -44.01 -3.79 17.39
N ARG A 48 -43.06 -3.12 16.74
CA ARG A 48 -43.19 -1.70 16.36
C ARG A 48 -42.75 -1.56 14.90
N ALA A 49 -43.63 -1.04 14.06
CA ALA A 49 -43.36 -0.85 12.64
C ALA A 49 -43.01 0.62 12.38
N GLU A 50 -41.91 0.88 11.65
CA GLU A 50 -41.78 2.15 10.95
C GLU A 50 -40.88 2.08 9.69
N VAL A 51 -41.52 2.30 8.54
CA VAL A 51 -41.07 3.03 7.35
C VAL A 51 -39.66 2.80 6.77
N VAL A 52 -39.65 2.17 5.59
CA VAL A 52 -38.56 2.24 4.59
C VAL A 52 -38.80 3.43 3.63
N PRO A 53 -37.85 4.36 3.42
CA PRO A 53 -37.86 5.22 2.25
C PRO A 53 -37.24 4.49 1.05
N ARG A 54 -38.04 4.23 0.01
CA ARG A 54 -37.56 3.71 -1.28
C ARG A 54 -36.74 4.77 -2.02
N ARG A 55 -35.67 4.34 -2.70
CA ARG A 55 -34.98 5.16 -3.73
C ARG A 55 -35.99 5.58 -4.80
N ALA A 56 -36.02 6.87 -5.12
CA ALA A 56 -36.68 7.39 -6.31
C ALA A 56 -35.66 7.51 -7.45
N SER A 57 -35.97 6.91 -8.61
CA SER A 57 -35.20 7.06 -9.84
C SER A 57 -35.40 8.47 -10.43
N GLY A 58 -34.40 8.97 -11.14
CA GLY A 58 -34.31 10.39 -11.48
C GLY A 58 -35.23 10.88 -12.60
N PHE A 59 -35.33 12.22 -12.70
CA PHE A 59 -35.74 12.94 -13.90
C PHE A 59 -34.83 14.16 -14.08
N GLY A 60 -34.53 14.51 -15.33
CA GLY A 60 -33.34 15.30 -15.68
C GLY A 60 -33.45 16.82 -15.55
N ARG A 61 -32.32 17.50 -15.83
CA ARG A 61 -32.24 18.95 -16.07
C ARG A 61 -31.51 19.26 -17.38
N ARG A 62 -32.07 20.17 -18.17
CA ARG A 62 -31.37 20.94 -19.23
C ARG A 62 -31.03 22.34 -18.69
N GLY A 63 -30.03 22.99 -19.29
CA GLY A 63 -29.62 24.39 -19.05
C GLY A 63 -28.17 24.43 -18.53
N ARG A 64 -27.12 24.70 -19.32
CA ARG A 64 -26.78 25.81 -20.27
C ARG A 64 -26.09 27.00 -19.56
N GLY A 65 -24.79 27.16 -19.85
CA GLY A 65 -23.98 28.39 -19.68
C GLY A 65 -23.24 28.47 -18.33
N SER A 66 -21.94 28.77 -18.24
CA SER A 66 -21.11 29.64 -19.10
C SER A 66 -19.59 29.42 -18.92
N MET A 67 -18.83 29.83 -19.95
CA MET A 67 -17.41 30.23 -20.01
C MET A 67 -16.38 29.50 -19.10
N THR A 68 -15.58 28.57 -19.62
CA THR A 68 -14.40 28.73 -20.52
C THR A 68 -13.23 29.52 -19.91
N THR A 69 -12.11 28.82 -19.83
CA THR A 69 -10.83 29.21 -19.24
C THR A 69 -10.09 30.31 -19.99
N ARG A 70 -9.27 31.05 -19.24
CA ARG A 70 -8.36 32.09 -19.71
C ARG A 70 -7.13 31.44 -20.38
N ASP A 71 -6.88 31.81 -21.63
CA ASP A 71 -5.69 31.40 -22.39
C ASP A 71 -5.02 32.66 -22.95
N GLU A 72 -3.82 32.98 -22.45
CA GLU A 72 -3.01 34.12 -22.90
C GLU A 72 -1.53 33.69 -22.91
N ALA A 73 -0.97 33.46 -24.10
CA ALA A 73 0.43 33.08 -24.25
C ALA A 73 1.08 33.69 -25.51
N ARG A 74 2.21 34.40 -25.28
CA ARG A 74 3.25 34.86 -26.26
C ARG A 74 2.78 35.97 -27.23
N ARG A 75 3.55 37.06 -27.44
CA ARG A 75 4.99 37.18 -27.76
C ARG A 75 5.50 38.55 -27.27
N GLY A 76 6.62 38.65 -26.54
CA GLY A 76 7.95 38.98 -27.11
C GLY A 76 8.36 40.42 -26.71
N ALA A 77 9.63 40.79 -26.51
CA ALA A 77 10.89 40.04 -26.58
C ALA A 77 12.03 40.74 -25.78
N ALA A 78 13.12 39.98 -25.57
CA ALA A 78 14.52 40.43 -25.38
C ALA A 78 14.95 41.29 -24.17
N ASN A 79 15.83 40.69 -23.35
CA ASN A 79 16.81 41.33 -22.46
C ASN A 79 18.16 40.62 -22.68
N PRO A 80 19.29 41.33 -22.72
CA PRO A 80 20.56 40.85 -22.13
C PRO A 80 21.23 41.93 -21.25
N ARG A 81 21.60 41.65 -19.99
CA ARG A 81 22.80 40.92 -19.50
C ARG A 81 24.17 41.60 -19.75
N SER A 82 24.80 42.05 -18.66
CA SER A 82 26.16 41.70 -18.17
C SER A 82 26.46 42.56 -16.93
N ASP A 83 26.59 42.05 -15.70
CA ASP A 83 27.70 41.26 -15.12
C ASP A 83 29.08 41.95 -15.14
N GLU A 84 29.74 41.89 -13.97
CA GLU A 84 31.00 42.54 -13.62
C GLU A 84 32.24 41.86 -14.26
N LEU A 85 33.36 42.59 -14.37
CA LEU A 85 34.68 42.02 -14.08
C LEU A 85 35.73 43.08 -13.65
N ARG A 86 36.82 42.61 -13.03
CA ARG A 86 37.83 43.37 -12.26
C ARG A 86 39.15 43.64 -13.03
N LEU A 87 39.81 44.72 -12.61
CA LEU A 87 41.27 44.88 -12.34
C LEU A 87 42.32 45.08 -13.46
N ASP A 88 43.42 45.67 -12.98
CA ASP A 88 44.80 45.83 -13.49
C ASP A 88 45.06 46.78 -14.68
N SER A 89 46.14 47.58 -14.81
CA SER A 89 47.35 48.02 -14.05
C SER A 89 48.60 47.92 -14.97
N GLY A 90 49.59 48.82 -14.79
CA GLY A 90 50.79 48.96 -15.65
C GLY A 90 50.54 49.80 -16.90
N ARG A 91 51.17 50.96 -17.20
CA ARG A 91 52.55 51.46 -17.08
C ARG A 91 53.52 50.89 -18.13
N ASP A 92 53.85 51.72 -19.12
CA ASP A 92 55.17 51.99 -19.76
C ASP A 92 54.92 53.05 -20.87
N VAL A 93 55.62 54.18 -21.11
CA VAL A 93 57.01 54.70 -20.94
C VAL A 93 57.82 54.71 -22.26
N VAL A 94 58.42 55.87 -22.57
CA VAL A 94 59.21 56.28 -23.76
C VAL A 94 58.43 56.58 -25.07
N GLY A 95 58.59 57.73 -25.75
CA GLY A 95 59.25 58.98 -25.34
C GLY A 95 59.73 59.90 -26.49
N ARG A 96 60.44 60.97 -26.08
CA ARG A 96 61.41 61.84 -26.82
C ARG A 96 60.95 62.94 -27.81
N ARG A 97 61.49 64.15 -27.50
CA ARG A 97 61.99 65.22 -28.41
C ARG A 97 60.92 66.00 -29.21
N ASP A 98 61.07 67.27 -29.61
CA ASP A 98 61.98 68.40 -29.31
C ASP A 98 61.32 69.66 -29.97
N ALA A 99 61.55 70.94 -29.63
CA ALA A 99 62.25 71.62 -28.53
C ALA A 99 61.88 73.15 -28.54
N THR A 100 62.45 73.94 -27.61
CA THR A 100 62.63 75.42 -27.63
C THR A 100 61.43 76.40 -27.64
N ARG A 101 61.49 77.38 -26.71
CA ARG A 101 61.31 78.86 -26.83
C ARG A 101 60.13 79.43 -27.64
N ARG A 102 59.55 80.61 -27.36
CA ARG A 102 59.52 81.64 -26.29
C ARG A 102 58.85 82.85 -27.00
N ASP A 103 58.29 83.81 -26.24
CA ASP A 103 57.87 85.14 -26.73
C ASP A 103 56.64 85.10 -27.69
N GLU A 104 55.44 85.50 -27.28
CA GLU A 104 54.92 86.88 -27.04
C GLU A 104 54.44 87.61 -28.30
N ASP A 105 53.23 88.21 -28.17
CA ASP A 105 52.68 89.36 -28.89
C ASP A 105 52.35 89.33 -30.41
N ARG A 106 51.01 89.33 -30.65
CA ARG A 106 50.24 90.50 -31.16
C ARG A 106 49.71 90.50 -32.61
N ALA A 107 48.38 90.67 -32.70
CA ALA A 107 47.56 91.12 -33.84
C ALA A 107 47.53 90.18 -35.07
N GLU A 108 46.53 90.19 -35.96
CA GLU A 108 45.46 91.18 -36.19
C GLU A 108 44.20 90.51 -36.80
N HIS A 109 43.01 91.12 -36.62
CA HIS A 109 41.79 90.68 -37.32
C HIS A 109 41.82 91.11 -38.80
N PRO A 110 41.09 90.39 -39.67
CA PRO A 110 40.16 91.09 -40.55
C PRO A 110 38.74 90.55 -40.46
N ALA A 111 37.76 91.45 -40.55
CA ALA A 111 36.34 91.14 -40.46
C ALA A 111 35.70 90.91 -41.83
N ALA A 112 34.72 90.01 -41.89
CA ALA A 112 33.66 89.99 -42.88
C ALA A 112 32.34 89.67 -42.16
N GLY A 113 31.27 90.41 -42.50
CA GLY A 113 30.10 90.52 -41.62
C GLY A 113 29.25 89.25 -41.51
N SER A 114 28.98 88.83 -40.28
CA SER A 114 27.73 88.17 -39.90
C SER A 114 26.91 89.15 -39.05
N ALA A 115 25.58 89.09 -39.15
CA ALA A 115 24.70 89.89 -38.28
C ALA A 115 25.06 89.62 -36.81
N ALA A 116 25.02 90.66 -35.97
CA ALA A 116 25.33 90.52 -34.54
C ALA A 116 24.35 89.53 -33.90
N LEU A 117 24.84 88.31 -33.62
CA LEU A 117 24.03 87.24 -33.03
C LEU A 117 23.37 87.74 -31.75
N SER A 118 22.06 87.51 -31.63
CA SER A 118 21.33 87.79 -30.40
C SER A 118 21.93 86.99 -29.25
N LEU A 119 21.78 87.47 -28.01
CA LEU A 119 22.38 86.78 -26.87
C LEU A 119 21.98 85.31 -26.75
N PRO A 120 20.71 84.90 -26.98
CA PRO A 120 20.32 83.50 -26.95
C PRO A 120 21.08 82.64 -27.97
N GLU A 121 21.18 83.10 -29.23
CA GLU A 121 21.93 82.43 -30.30
C GLU A 121 23.43 82.35 -29.98
N ARG A 122 24.00 83.42 -29.39
CA ARG A 122 25.39 83.49 -28.97
C ARG A 122 25.71 82.49 -27.85
N LEU A 123 24.81 82.32 -26.88
CA LEU A 123 24.95 81.32 -25.80
C LEU A 123 24.85 79.91 -26.37
N TYR A 124 23.83 79.64 -27.20
CA TYR A 124 23.65 78.35 -27.88
C TYR A 124 24.90 77.98 -28.71
N ALA A 125 25.37 78.88 -29.58
CA ALA A 125 26.56 78.66 -30.40
C ALA A 125 27.86 78.52 -29.58
N ALA A 126 27.93 79.09 -28.37
CA ALA A 126 29.05 78.86 -27.47
C ALA A 126 28.96 77.49 -26.76
N ARG A 127 27.76 77.02 -26.40
CA ARG A 127 27.56 75.65 -25.87
C ARG A 127 27.87 74.59 -26.92
N GLU A 128 27.37 74.74 -28.15
CA GLU A 128 27.63 73.82 -29.26
C GLU A 128 29.14 73.77 -29.59
N ARG A 129 29.83 74.91 -29.67
CA ARG A 129 31.30 74.95 -29.86
C ARG A 129 32.09 74.30 -28.71
N LYS A 130 31.56 74.29 -27.49
CA LYS A 130 32.14 73.58 -26.35
C LYS A 130 31.82 72.07 -26.36
N GLY A 131 30.92 71.60 -27.23
CA GLY A 131 30.58 70.19 -27.39
C GLY A 131 29.88 69.58 -26.17
N VAL A 132 29.04 70.35 -25.48
CA VAL A 132 28.34 69.89 -24.26
C VAL A 132 26.82 70.00 -24.38
N ASP A 133 26.10 69.02 -23.86
CA ASP A 133 24.65 69.08 -23.71
C ASP A 133 24.21 69.93 -22.50
N LEU A 134 22.93 70.25 -22.44
CA LEU A 134 22.33 71.05 -21.36
C LEU A 134 22.34 70.35 -19.99
N TYR A 135 22.33 69.01 -19.94
CA TYR A 135 22.39 68.24 -18.68
C TYR A 135 23.79 68.25 -18.08
N ARG A 136 24.84 68.21 -18.93
CA ARG A 136 26.23 68.40 -18.52
C ARG A 136 26.44 69.83 -18.03
N ALA A 137 25.95 70.82 -18.77
CA ALA A 137 25.96 72.21 -18.33
C ALA A 137 25.21 72.42 -16.99
N GLU A 138 24.09 71.73 -16.75
CA GLU A 138 23.39 71.73 -15.46
C GLU A 138 24.23 71.15 -14.33
N ARG A 139 24.87 70.00 -14.54
CA ARG A 139 25.73 69.37 -13.51
C ARG A 139 26.90 70.26 -13.14
N ASP A 140 27.48 70.98 -14.09
CA ASP A 140 28.70 71.76 -13.90
C ASP A 140 28.40 73.16 -13.34
N THR A 141 27.36 73.84 -13.84
CA THR A 141 26.97 75.19 -13.37
C THR A 141 26.04 75.20 -12.16
N LYS A 142 25.39 74.07 -11.85
CA LYS A 142 24.26 73.94 -10.90
C LYS A 142 23.00 74.74 -11.27
N ILE A 143 22.88 75.18 -12.53
CA ILE A 143 21.68 75.83 -13.08
C ILE A 143 20.85 74.76 -13.80
N ARG A 144 19.57 74.59 -13.43
CA ARG A 144 18.70 73.58 -14.06
C ARG A 144 18.67 73.71 -15.59
N ALA A 145 18.74 72.58 -16.32
CA ALA A 145 18.78 72.55 -17.78
C ALA A 145 17.63 73.32 -18.44
N ARG A 146 16.43 73.32 -17.82
CA ARG A 146 15.28 74.12 -18.28
C ARG A 146 15.57 75.63 -18.33
N TYR A 147 16.33 76.15 -17.35
CA TYR A 147 16.68 77.57 -17.29
C TYR A 147 17.82 77.90 -18.26
N LEU A 148 18.76 76.97 -18.48
CA LEU A 148 19.78 77.11 -19.52
C LEU A 148 19.13 77.10 -20.92
N ALA A 149 18.16 76.22 -21.16
CA ALA A 149 17.35 76.21 -22.38
C ALA A 149 16.56 77.53 -22.56
N ALA A 150 15.92 78.04 -21.51
CA ALA A 150 15.23 79.33 -21.56
C ALA A 150 16.17 80.50 -21.88
N LEU A 151 17.42 80.48 -21.40
CA LEU A 151 18.45 81.46 -21.80
C LEU A 151 18.86 81.32 -23.28
N GLU A 152 19.03 80.10 -23.78
CA GLU A 152 19.34 79.81 -25.20
C GLU A 152 18.17 80.08 -26.16
N ARG A 153 16.92 80.12 -25.66
CA ARG A 153 15.72 80.50 -26.42
C ARG A 153 15.29 81.97 -26.23
N GLY A 154 15.89 82.71 -25.31
CA GLY A 154 15.50 84.09 -24.97
C GLY A 154 14.20 84.20 -24.15
N GLU A 155 13.69 83.08 -23.62
CA GLU A 155 12.44 82.97 -22.85
C GLU A 155 12.65 83.36 -21.39
N TYR A 156 13.14 84.58 -21.15
CA TYR A 156 13.49 85.07 -19.81
C TYR A 156 12.32 85.07 -18.80
N GLY A 157 11.07 84.94 -19.27
CA GLY A 157 9.87 84.80 -18.43
C GLY A 157 9.76 83.46 -17.68
N GLU A 158 10.46 82.40 -18.12
CA GLU A 158 10.52 81.13 -17.36
C GLU A 158 11.49 81.18 -16.17
N LEU A 159 12.30 82.23 -16.06
CA LEU A 159 13.34 82.35 -15.05
C LEU A 159 12.77 82.90 -13.72
N PRO A 160 13.36 82.58 -12.55
CA PRO A 160 12.88 83.03 -11.23
C PRO A 160 13.00 84.54 -10.92
N GLY A 161 13.05 85.40 -11.95
CA GLY A 161 13.23 86.85 -11.84
C GLY A 161 14.65 87.33 -12.15
N ASP A 162 14.77 88.63 -12.41
CA ASP A 162 15.94 89.25 -13.06
C ASP A 162 17.24 89.15 -12.27
N VAL A 163 17.15 89.14 -10.93
CA VAL A 163 18.31 88.95 -10.05
C VAL A 163 18.95 87.58 -10.27
N TYR A 164 18.12 86.53 -10.38
CA TYR A 164 18.58 85.17 -10.70
C TYR A 164 19.03 85.05 -12.15
N THR A 165 18.31 85.66 -13.10
CA THR A 165 18.70 85.71 -14.52
C THR A 165 20.12 86.26 -14.71
N LYS A 166 20.46 87.39 -14.04
CA LYS A 166 21.80 87.96 -14.07
C LYS A 166 22.86 87.01 -13.48
N GLY A 167 22.54 86.31 -12.40
CA GLY A 167 23.41 85.30 -11.80
C GLY A 167 23.65 84.10 -12.70
N PHE A 168 22.59 83.59 -13.34
CA PHE A 168 22.66 82.48 -14.29
C PHE A 168 23.46 82.85 -15.54
N LEU A 169 23.21 84.02 -16.14
CA LEU A 169 23.98 84.53 -17.27
C LEU A 169 25.48 84.65 -16.95
N ARG A 170 25.83 85.18 -15.77
CA ARG A 170 27.25 85.30 -15.37
C ARG A 170 27.94 83.94 -15.25
N ASN A 171 27.32 83.01 -14.52
CA ASN A 171 27.88 81.67 -14.29
C ASN A 171 27.93 80.86 -15.59
N TYR A 172 26.92 81.00 -16.45
CA TYR A 172 26.89 80.31 -17.73
C TYR A 172 27.88 80.89 -18.75
N ALA A 173 28.08 82.22 -18.78
CA ALA A 173 29.13 82.84 -19.58
C ALA A 173 30.53 82.37 -19.17
N LEU A 174 30.82 82.33 -17.85
CA LEU A 174 32.07 81.76 -17.32
C LEU A 174 32.25 80.30 -17.75
N TYR A 175 31.21 79.48 -17.65
CA TYR A 175 31.26 78.09 -18.09
C TYR A 175 31.49 77.96 -19.61
N LEU A 176 30.91 78.83 -20.43
CA LEU A 176 31.06 78.82 -21.89
C LEU A 176 32.31 79.59 -22.39
N SER A 177 33.19 80.04 -21.49
CA SER A 177 34.38 80.84 -21.81
C SER A 177 34.05 82.14 -22.58
N LEU A 178 32.90 82.75 -22.28
CA LEU A 178 32.50 84.07 -22.75
C LEU A 178 32.77 85.13 -21.66
N ASP A 179 33.01 86.39 -22.05
CA ASP A 179 33.09 87.50 -21.10
C ASP A 179 31.71 87.68 -20.41
N PRO A 180 31.63 87.53 -19.07
CA PRO A 180 30.36 87.66 -18.36
C PRO A 180 29.82 89.09 -18.33
N GLU A 181 30.66 90.12 -18.29
CA GLU A 181 30.19 91.50 -18.29
C GLU A 181 29.72 91.93 -19.68
N GLU A 182 30.34 91.40 -20.74
CA GLU A 182 29.86 91.59 -22.11
C GLU A 182 28.49 90.92 -22.32
N VAL A 183 28.31 89.68 -21.85
CA VAL A 183 27.05 88.93 -21.90
C VAL A 183 25.94 89.65 -21.11
N ILE A 184 26.21 90.09 -19.87
CA ILE A 184 25.24 90.83 -19.05
C ILE A 184 24.98 92.25 -19.62
N GLY A 185 25.96 92.82 -20.31
CA GLY A 185 25.82 94.06 -21.07
C GLY A 185 24.90 93.90 -22.28
N GLN A 186 25.10 92.85 -23.07
CA GLN A 186 24.26 92.51 -24.22
C GLN A 186 22.81 92.22 -23.78
N TRP A 187 22.62 91.41 -22.74
CA TRP A 187 21.31 91.15 -22.13
C TRP A 187 20.54 92.43 -21.76
N ARG A 188 21.23 93.40 -21.13
CA ARG A 188 20.63 94.70 -20.76
C ARG A 188 20.31 95.59 -21.95
N ARG A 189 21.06 95.49 -23.05
CA ARG A 189 20.75 96.21 -24.30
C ARG A 189 19.54 95.59 -25.01
N GLU A 190 19.53 94.27 -25.16
CA GLU A 190 18.47 93.54 -25.88
C GLU A 190 17.13 93.58 -25.16
N ARG A 191 17.10 93.47 -23.84
CA ARG A 191 15.84 93.44 -23.09
C ARG A 191 15.26 94.82 -22.75
N GLY A 192 15.93 95.89 -23.17
CA GLY A 192 15.61 97.27 -22.78
C GLY A 192 15.95 97.57 -21.32
N ASN A 193 16.16 98.85 -21.01
CA ASN A 193 16.55 99.29 -19.67
C ASN A 193 15.34 99.24 -18.71
N VAL A 194 15.08 98.07 -18.11
CA VAL A 194 14.03 97.89 -17.10
C VAL A 194 14.39 98.77 -15.89
N ALA A 195 13.65 99.87 -15.73
CA ALA A 195 13.82 100.78 -14.59
C ALA A 195 13.74 100.02 -13.26
N PRO A 196 14.52 100.41 -12.23
CA PRO A 196 14.49 99.73 -10.95
C PRO A 196 13.06 99.68 -10.42
N PRO A 197 12.57 98.52 -9.94
CA PRO A 197 11.20 98.40 -9.48
C PRO A 197 10.95 99.42 -8.37
N LYS A 198 9.92 100.25 -8.55
CA LYS A 198 9.46 101.17 -7.50
C LYS A 198 9.30 100.37 -6.22
N THR A 199 9.88 100.86 -5.14
CA THR A 199 9.70 100.35 -3.79
C THR A 199 8.22 100.42 -3.43
N VAL A 200 7.48 99.34 -3.70
CA VAL A 200 6.15 99.12 -3.15
C VAL A 200 6.35 99.01 -1.66
N LEU A 201 5.91 100.03 -0.94
CA LEU A 201 5.93 100.11 0.50
C LEU A 201 4.91 99.11 1.06
N THR A 202 5.26 97.82 1.03
CA THR A 202 4.49 96.78 1.71
C THR A 202 4.54 97.12 3.19
N ILE A 203 3.43 97.67 3.68
CA ILE A 203 3.13 97.90 5.09
C ILE A 203 3.62 96.67 5.86
N PRO A 204 4.42 96.80 6.93
CA PRO A 204 4.93 95.65 7.66
C PRO A 204 3.75 94.91 8.28
N LYS A 205 3.26 93.88 7.58
CA LYS A 205 2.44 92.84 8.17
C LYS A 205 3.28 92.30 9.34
N PRO A 206 2.75 92.34 10.58
CA PRO A 206 3.55 92.05 11.76
C PRO A 206 4.24 90.71 11.58
N ILE A 207 5.52 90.65 11.99
CA ILE A 207 6.36 89.45 11.88
C ILE A 207 5.53 88.28 12.40
N ALA A 208 5.06 87.43 11.49
CA ALA A 208 4.44 86.18 11.88
C ALA A 208 5.50 85.46 12.71
N GLN A 209 5.16 85.16 13.97
CA GLN A 209 6.08 84.60 14.95
C GLN A 209 6.91 83.50 14.29
N PRO A 210 8.21 83.38 14.61
CA PRO A 210 9.01 82.26 14.11
C PRO A 210 8.22 80.99 14.39
N ARG A 211 7.86 80.23 13.33
CA ARG A 211 7.02 79.03 13.44
C ARG A 211 7.57 78.23 14.61
N PRO A 212 6.74 77.87 15.62
CA PRO A 212 7.26 77.26 16.83
C PRO A 212 8.02 76.00 16.46
N GLY A 213 9.37 76.07 16.55
CA GLY A 213 10.22 74.91 16.41
C GLY A 213 9.79 73.91 17.46
N LEU A 214 9.63 72.64 17.04
CA LEU A 214 8.90 71.57 17.73
C LEU A 214 8.92 71.71 19.26
N GLN A 215 7.92 72.42 19.81
CA GLN A 215 7.85 72.66 21.25
C GLN A 215 7.40 71.35 21.90
N PHE A 216 8.26 70.76 22.73
CA PHE A 216 7.94 69.58 23.53
C PHE A 216 6.92 69.93 24.62
N SER A 217 5.66 70.14 24.23
CA SER A 217 4.57 70.21 25.20
C SER A 217 4.36 68.82 25.79
N PRO A 218 4.03 68.70 27.09
CA PRO A 218 3.72 67.41 27.71
C PRO A 218 2.64 66.63 26.95
N GLY A 219 1.67 67.34 26.33
CA GLY A 219 0.62 66.73 25.51
C GLY A 219 1.14 66.01 24.25
N ILE A 220 2.18 66.53 23.59
CA ILE A 220 2.78 65.87 22.42
C ILE A 220 3.56 64.62 22.84
N VAL A 221 4.25 64.67 23.99
CA VAL A 221 4.96 63.50 24.55
C VAL A 221 3.96 62.41 24.95
N ILE A 222 2.87 62.77 25.63
CA ILE A 222 1.80 61.84 26.00
C ILE A 222 1.13 61.24 24.75
N ALA A 223 0.83 62.06 23.73
CA ALA A 223 0.25 61.57 22.47
C ALA A 223 1.19 60.60 21.75
N ALA A 224 2.49 60.90 21.66
CA ALA A 224 3.49 60.01 21.07
C ALA A 224 3.61 58.68 21.83
N LEU A 225 3.66 58.72 23.17
CA LEU A 225 3.68 57.52 24.02
C LEU A 225 2.41 56.68 23.86
N LEU A 226 1.23 57.32 23.79
CA LEU A 226 -0.03 56.63 23.50
C LEU A 226 -0.03 55.99 22.11
N THR A 227 0.49 56.67 21.08
CA THR A 227 0.62 56.08 19.74
C THR A 227 1.56 54.88 19.75
N VAL A 228 2.71 54.96 20.41
CA VAL A 228 3.64 53.83 20.56
C VAL A 228 2.98 52.67 21.33
N LEU A 229 2.23 52.95 22.39
CA LEU A 229 1.50 51.94 23.15
C LEU A 229 0.42 51.25 22.29
N ILE A 230 -0.37 52.01 21.53
CA ILE A 230 -1.40 51.47 20.63
C ILE A 230 -0.75 50.60 19.53
N VAL A 231 0.37 51.04 18.95
CA VAL A 231 1.13 50.24 17.96
C VAL A 231 1.70 48.98 18.60
N ALA A 232 2.26 49.06 19.81
CA ALA A 232 2.77 47.88 20.54
C ALA A 232 1.66 46.87 20.87
N ILE A 233 0.49 47.34 21.31
CA ILE A 233 -0.70 46.51 21.53
C ILE A 233 -1.18 45.90 20.20
N GLY A 234 -1.22 46.67 19.11
CA GLY A 234 -1.61 46.19 17.78
C GLY A 234 -0.66 45.12 17.23
N VAL A 235 0.65 45.29 17.43
CA VAL A 235 1.68 44.30 17.08
C VAL A 235 1.57 43.06 17.95
N TRP A 236 1.37 43.22 19.27
CA TRP A 236 1.18 42.10 20.19
C TRP A 236 -0.08 41.30 19.84
N LEU A 237 -1.23 41.97 19.63
CA LEU A 237 -2.47 41.35 19.17
C LEU A 237 -2.29 40.68 17.80
N GLY A 238 -1.59 41.31 16.86
CA GLY A 238 -1.30 40.73 15.55
C GLY A 238 -0.47 39.45 15.64
N ILE A 239 0.59 39.45 16.46
CA ILE A 239 1.41 38.26 16.74
C ILE A 239 0.58 37.18 17.45
N GLN A 240 -0.25 37.57 18.42
CA GLN A 240 -1.10 36.66 19.17
C GLN A 240 -2.11 35.98 18.24
N VAL A 241 -2.85 36.75 17.44
CA VAL A 241 -3.76 36.23 16.40
C VAL A 241 -3.01 35.35 15.41
N MET A 242 -1.81 35.73 14.94
CA MET A 242 -1.00 34.91 14.02
C MET A 242 -0.52 33.60 14.63
N ARG A 243 -0.23 33.55 15.94
CA ARG A 243 0.07 32.31 16.68
C ARG A 243 -1.15 31.40 16.76
N PHE A 244 -2.33 31.97 17.05
CA PHE A 244 -3.60 31.24 17.03
C PHE A 244 -4.14 30.96 15.61
N ALA A 245 -3.58 31.53 14.55
CA ALA A 245 -4.12 31.44 13.20
C ALA A 245 -3.69 30.17 12.44
N LYS A 246 -2.41 29.77 12.56
CA LYS A 246 -1.84 28.67 11.78
C LYS A 246 -2.38 27.31 12.25
N PRO A 247 -2.78 26.40 11.35
CA PRO A 247 -3.08 25.03 11.72
C PRO A 247 -1.81 24.26 12.13
N PRO A 248 -1.92 23.21 12.95
CA PRO A 248 -0.81 22.29 13.19
C PRO A 248 -0.40 21.61 11.88
N THR A 249 0.91 21.46 11.67
CA THR A 249 1.46 20.62 10.60
C THR A 249 1.21 19.14 10.91
N LEU A 250 0.93 18.33 9.89
CA LEU A 250 0.87 16.88 10.00
C LEU A 250 1.58 16.26 8.80
N GLU A 251 2.60 15.44 9.07
CA GLU A 251 3.28 14.63 8.07
C GLU A 251 3.37 13.18 8.59
N VAL A 252 3.14 12.21 7.70
CA VAL A 252 3.29 10.78 8.00
C VAL A 252 4.57 10.32 7.31
N THR A 253 5.54 9.89 8.11
CA THR A 253 6.86 9.45 7.64
C THR A 253 6.94 7.94 7.47
N ASN A 254 6.07 7.19 8.16
CA ASN A 254 5.89 5.75 7.98
C ASN A 254 4.38 5.39 8.00
N PRO A 255 3.81 4.87 6.90
CA PRO A 255 4.45 4.65 5.60
C PRO A 255 4.70 5.97 4.85
N ARG A 256 5.72 5.99 3.99
CA ARG A 256 5.99 7.12 3.08
C ARG A 256 5.01 7.22 1.91
N GLU A 257 4.28 6.15 1.63
CA GLU A 257 3.30 6.04 0.54
C GLU A 257 1.90 5.90 1.13
N ALA A 258 0.91 6.54 0.50
CA ALA A 258 -0.48 6.49 0.94
C ALA A 258 -1.12 5.09 0.80
N THR A 259 -0.48 4.14 0.12
CA THR A 259 -0.93 2.75 0.02
C THR A 259 0.26 1.79 0.07
N VAL A 260 0.26 0.88 1.04
CA VAL A 260 1.33 -0.11 1.23
C VAL A 260 0.77 -1.52 1.30
N GLN A 261 1.48 -2.48 0.69
CA GLN A 261 1.21 -3.91 0.84
C GLN A 261 2.09 -4.47 1.96
N LEU A 262 1.47 -5.18 2.91
CA LEU A 262 2.14 -5.80 4.06
C LEU A 262 2.32 -7.32 3.83
N THR A 263 3.05 -7.97 4.73
CA THR A 263 3.17 -9.44 4.73
C THR A 263 1.85 -10.10 5.18
N GLN A 264 1.62 -11.36 4.76
CA GLN A 264 0.36 -12.09 4.98
C GLN A 264 0.05 -12.46 6.44
N ASP A 265 1.06 -12.34 7.31
CA ASP A 265 1.07 -12.61 8.74
C ASP A 265 1.03 -11.32 9.59
N ALA A 266 1.09 -10.15 8.96
CA ALA A 266 0.98 -8.87 9.66
C ALA A 266 -0.36 -8.73 10.39
N THR A 267 -0.29 -8.56 11.71
CA THR A 267 -1.43 -8.32 12.62
C THR A 267 -1.46 -6.89 13.16
N SER A 268 -0.33 -6.18 13.09
CA SER A 268 -0.21 -4.77 13.44
C SER A 268 0.77 -4.04 12.52
N PHE A 269 0.71 -2.71 12.53
CA PHE A 269 1.65 -1.83 11.83
C PHE A 269 1.89 -0.58 12.68
N THR A 270 3.10 -0.04 12.67
CA THR A 270 3.43 1.19 13.39
C THR A 270 3.42 2.38 12.43
N LEU A 271 2.41 3.24 12.59
CA LEU A 271 2.33 4.53 11.92
C LEU A 271 3.28 5.51 12.62
N GLU A 272 4.05 6.27 11.87
CA GLU A 272 4.98 7.28 12.40
C GLU A 272 4.90 8.56 11.59
N GLY A 273 5.23 9.68 12.23
CA GLY A 273 5.18 10.98 11.59
C GLY A 273 5.69 12.11 12.45
N THR A 274 5.47 13.34 11.97
CA THR A 274 5.81 14.58 12.65
C THR A 274 4.63 15.55 12.67
N SER A 275 4.55 16.35 13.72
CA SER A 275 3.58 17.41 13.92
C SER A 275 4.18 18.52 14.79
N ILE A 276 3.36 19.45 15.28
CA ILE A 276 3.84 20.41 16.31
C ILE A 276 4.07 19.67 17.64
N PRO A 277 5.05 20.09 18.47
CA PRO A 277 5.28 19.48 19.78
C PRO A 277 4.01 19.48 20.64
N GLY A 278 3.67 18.34 21.23
CA GLY A 278 2.45 18.18 22.05
C GLY A 278 1.14 18.01 21.27
N ALA A 279 1.14 17.97 19.93
CA ALA A 279 -0.07 17.70 19.13
C ALA A 279 -0.74 16.38 19.53
N SER A 280 -2.08 16.38 19.64
CA SER A 280 -2.87 15.16 19.78
C SER A 280 -3.12 14.56 18.40
N ILE A 281 -2.49 13.43 18.12
CA ILE A 281 -2.63 12.71 16.85
C ILE A 281 -3.76 11.70 16.98
N SER A 282 -4.84 11.92 16.22
CA SER A 282 -5.98 11.03 16.15
C SER A 282 -5.90 10.16 14.90
N VAL A 283 -6.16 8.86 15.06
CA VAL A 283 -6.28 7.92 13.94
C VAL A 283 -7.62 7.20 14.03
N GLU A 284 -8.47 7.48 13.05
CA GLU A 284 -9.76 6.81 12.85
C GLU A 284 -9.53 5.51 12.06
N LEU A 285 -10.03 4.41 12.61
CA LEU A 285 -10.05 3.07 12.00
C LEU A 285 -11.46 2.48 12.14
N ALA A 286 -11.76 1.40 11.40
CA ALA A 286 -13.09 0.78 11.38
C ALA A 286 -13.63 0.28 12.75
N GLY A 287 -12.79 0.23 13.79
CA GLY A 287 -13.15 -0.12 15.17
C GLY A 287 -13.23 1.05 16.16
N GLY A 288 -13.02 2.30 15.72
CA GLY A 288 -13.01 3.49 16.57
C GLY A 288 -11.82 4.41 16.30
N THR A 289 -11.53 5.31 17.24
CA THR A 289 -10.39 6.25 17.13
C THR A 289 -9.33 5.90 18.17
N ARG A 290 -8.06 5.78 17.76
CA ARG A 290 -6.91 5.81 18.68
C ARG A 290 -6.32 7.22 18.72
N GLN A 291 -5.70 7.57 19.84
CA GLN A 291 -5.03 8.85 20.07
C GLN A 291 -3.59 8.59 20.53
N ALA A 292 -2.66 9.41 20.04
CA ALA A 292 -1.29 9.50 20.50
C ALA A 292 -0.93 10.98 20.70
N THR A 293 0.20 11.28 21.33
CA THR A 293 0.68 12.66 21.51
C THR A 293 2.08 12.80 20.93
N ALA A 294 2.30 13.84 20.14
CA ALA A 294 3.62 14.16 19.61
C ALA A 294 4.56 14.62 20.74
N ASP A 295 5.81 14.17 20.70
CA ASP A 295 6.81 14.47 21.71
C ASP A 295 7.33 15.91 21.64
N SER A 296 8.36 16.24 22.43
CA SER A 296 8.97 17.58 22.44
C SER A 296 9.68 17.96 21.15
N THR A 297 9.98 16.99 20.27
CA THR A 297 10.52 17.21 18.92
C THR A 297 9.42 17.31 17.86
N GLY A 298 8.17 17.00 18.23
CA GLY A 298 7.04 16.88 17.31
C GLY A 298 6.90 15.50 16.67
N ALA A 299 7.78 14.54 17.00
CA ALA A 299 7.68 13.17 16.48
C ALA A 299 6.55 12.41 17.18
N TRP A 300 5.85 11.55 16.43
CA TRP A 300 4.82 10.68 16.97
C TRP A 300 4.91 9.28 16.36
N SER A 301 4.48 8.27 17.12
CA SER A 301 4.43 6.88 16.71
C SER A 301 3.23 6.20 17.33
N MET A 302 2.53 5.36 16.57
CA MET A 302 1.37 4.61 17.05
C MET A 302 1.20 3.29 16.32
N THR A 303 1.12 2.20 17.08
CA THR A 303 0.76 0.89 16.55
C THR A 303 -0.75 0.77 16.35
N VAL A 304 -1.15 0.44 15.12
CA VAL A 304 -2.52 0.11 14.72
C VAL A 304 -2.63 -1.36 14.39
N ASP A 305 -3.78 -1.97 14.69
CA ASP A 305 -4.04 -3.37 14.39
C ASP A 305 -4.55 -3.49 12.95
N VAL A 306 -3.98 -4.42 12.17
CA VAL A 306 -4.36 -4.66 10.77
C VAL A 306 -4.98 -6.04 10.59
N ARG A 307 -5.86 -6.17 9.60
CA ARG A 307 -6.55 -7.41 9.23
C ARG A 307 -6.29 -7.74 7.77
N ARG A 308 -6.52 -9.00 7.38
CA ARG A 308 -6.49 -9.44 5.97
C ARG A 308 -7.44 -8.61 5.12
N GLY A 309 -6.99 -8.21 3.94
CA GLY A 309 -7.65 -7.27 3.05
C GLY A 309 -7.16 -5.83 3.25
N LYS A 310 -8.03 -4.88 2.90
CA LYS A 310 -7.77 -3.44 2.92
C LYS A 310 -8.09 -2.86 4.30
N ASN A 311 -7.14 -2.17 4.90
CA ASN A 311 -7.30 -1.41 6.14
C ASN A 311 -7.11 0.08 5.79
N GLU A 312 -8.05 0.93 6.19
CA GLU A 312 -7.98 2.38 5.95
C GLU A 312 -7.84 3.10 7.28
N PHE A 313 -6.90 4.04 7.34
CA PHE A 313 -6.61 4.87 8.49
C PHE A 313 -6.67 6.33 8.07
N LYS A 314 -7.52 7.10 8.74
CA LYS A 314 -7.56 8.56 8.60
C LYS A 314 -6.85 9.20 9.77
N ILE A 315 -5.81 9.97 9.49
CA ILE A 315 -4.88 10.54 10.47
C ILE A 315 -5.09 12.05 10.48
N ASP A 316 -5.30 12.62 11.67
CA ASP A 316 -5.49 14.06 11.88
C ASP A 316 -4.75 14.50 13.15
N ALA A 317 -4.27 15.73 13.20
CA ALA A 317 -3.53 16.29 14.32
C ALA A 317 -4.28 17.49 14.90
N THR A 318 -4.50 17.48 16.22
CA THR A 318 -5.13 18.59 16.95
C THR A 318 -4.10 19.31 17.81
N ASP A 319 -4.02 20.62 17.67
CA ASP A 319 -3.24 21.52 18.51
C ASP A 319 -3.84 21.57 19.94
N PRO A 320 -3.06 21.27 21.00
CA PRO A 320 -3.56 21.19 22.37
C PRO A 320 -3.93 22.55 22.97
N ASP A 321 -3.29 23.64 22.54
CA ASP A 321 -3.52 24.98 23.06
C ASP A 321 -4.69 25.67 22.35
N THR A 322 -4.88 25.38 21.06
CA THR A 322 -5.85 26.10 20.21
C THR A 322 -7.06 25.27 19.79
N GLY A 323 -7.02 23.94 19.95
CA GLY A 323 -8.07 23.02 19.52
C GLY A 323 -8.21 22.93 18.00
N LYS A 324 -7.25 23.44 17.23
CA LYS A 324 -7.28 23.42 15.77
C LYS A 324 -6.80 22.10 15.21
N HIS A 325 -7.48 21.65 14.16
CA HIS A 325 -7.12 20.47 13.38
C HIS A 325 -6.12 20.80 12.27
N ALA A 326 -5.43 19.78 11.75
CA ALA A 326 -4.54 19.92 10.60
C ALA A 326 -5.33 20.39 9.36
N GLU A 327 -4.65 21.08 8.45
CA GLU A 327 -5.30 21.65 7.25
C GLU A 327 -5.89 20.57 6.33
N GLU A 328 -5.18 19.45 6.18
CA GLU A 328 -5.66 18.25 5.49
C GLU A 328 -5.35 16.99 6.34
N PRO A 329 -6.33 16.12 6.59
CA PRO A 329 -6.09 14.83 7.25
C PRO A 329 -5.46 13.84 6.25
N VAL A 330 -4.45 13.09 6.71
CA VAL A 330 -3.72 12.13 5.87
C VAL A 330 -4.43 10.77 5.85
N MET A 331 -4.67 10.24 4.65
CA MET A 331 -5.23 8.90 4.46
C MET A 331 -4.12 7.88 4.19
N VAL A 332 -4.06 6.82 5.00
CA VAL A 332 -3.14 5.70 4.83
C VAL A 332 -3.94 4.41 4.61
N VAL A 333 -3.57 3.66 3.56
CA VAL A 333 -4.20 2.38 3.21
C VAL A 333 -3.19 1.24 3.34
N LEU A 334 -3.41 0.32 4.27
CA LEU A 334 -2.55 -0.86 4.47
C LEU A 334 -3.28 -2.11 3.98
N THR A 335 -2.71 -2.78 2.99
CA THR A 335 -3.29 -4.01 2.40
C THR A 335 -2.51 -5.23 2.83
N VAL A 336 -3.13 -6.09 3.64
CA VAL A 336 -2.60 -7.40 4.02
C VAL A 336 -3.17 -8.43 3.03
N PRO A 337 -2.35 -9.15 2.24
CA PRO A 337 -2.85 -10.07 1.23
C PRO A 337 -3.58 -11.27 1.84
N PHE A 338 -4.59 -11.77 1.13
CA PHE A 338 -5.16 -13.08 1.44
C PHE A 338 -4.23 -14.16 0.88
N THR A 339 -3.77 -15.08 1.73
CA THR A 339 -3.10 -16.30 1.27
C THR A 339 -4.06 -17.07 0.34
N PRO A 340 -3.71 -17.35 -0.93
CA PRO A 340 -4.54 -18.22 -1.76
C PRO A 340 -4.57 -19.61 -1.14
N THR A 341 -5.78 -20.19 -0.99
CA THR A 341 -5.90 -21.59 -0.63
C THR A 341 -5.56 -22.41 -1.87
N GLU A 342 -4.32 -22.88 -1.97
CA GLU A 342 -3.92 -23.76 -3.05
C GLU A 342 -4.79 -25.03 -3.04
N ALA A 343 -5.26 -25.43 -4.22
CA ALA A 343 -6.02 -26.66 -4.36
C ALA A 343 -5.07 -27.86 -4.26
N PRO A 344 -5.53 -28.99 -3.68
CA PRO A 344 -4.79 -30.25 -3.78
C PRO A 344 -4.50 -30.59 -5.25
N THR A 345 -3.31 -31.11 -5.51
CA THR A 345 -3.01 -31.81 -6.76
C THR A 345 -2.89 -33.30 -6.48
N LEU A 346 -3.26 -34.13 -7.45
CA LEU A 346 -3.33 -35.59 -7.30
C LEU A 346 -2.84 -36.28 -8.57
N SER A 347 -1.94 -37.24 -8.41
CA SER A 347 -1.55 -38.23 -9.42
C SER A 347 -1.79 -39.63 -8.87
N ILE A 348 -2.22 -40.56 -9.73
CA ILE A 348 -2.32 -41.99 -9.42
C ILE A 348 -1.30 -42.71 -10.30
N ASN A 349 -0.30 -43.32 -9.66
CA ASN A 349 0.78 -44.06 -10.32
C ASN A 349 0.33 -45.49 -10.64
N GLN A 350 -0.37 -46.14 -9.71
CA GLN A 350 -0.98 -47.45 -9.89
C GLN A 350 -2.37 -47.47 -9.21
N PRO A 351 -3.39 -48.14 -9.78
CA PRO A 351 -3.42 -48.77 -11.10
C PRO A 351 -3.39 -47.76 -12.25
N ALA A 352 -2.80 -48.16 -13.38
CA ALA A 352 -2.95 -47.43 -14.63
C ALA A 352 -4.39 -47.59 -15.16
N ASP A 353 -4.88 -46.59 -15.89
CA ASP A 353 -6.25 -46.60 -16.40
C ASP A 353 -6.44 -47.69 -17.46
N GLY A 354 -7.58 -48.38 -17.42
CA GLY A 354 -7.90 -49.53 -18.27
C GLY A 354 -7.20 -50.86 -17.90
N THR A 355 -6.41 -50.91 -16.82
CA THR A 355 -5.68 -52.15 -16.45
C THR A 355 -6.62 -53.29 -16.12
N THR A 356 -6.32 -54.48 -16.65
CA THR A 356 -7.01 -55.73 -16.26
C THR A 356 -6.13 -56.53 -15.29
N PHE A 357 -6.68 -56.89 -14.14
CA PHE A 357 -6.05 -57.66 -13.09
C PHE A 357 -6.62 -59.09 -13.03
N GLU A 358 -5.74 -60.06 -12.78
CA GLU A 358 -6.11 -61.48 -12.61
C GLU A 358 -6.36 -61.85 -11.14
N ASN A 359 -6.20 -60.88 -10.23
CA ASN A 359 -6.48 -60.96 -8.80
C ASN A 359 -7.33 -59.75 -8.37
N GLY A 360 -8.16 -59.93 -7.35
CA GLY A 360 -9.03 -58.89 -6.79
C GLY A 360 -8.33 -57.89 -5.87
N ALA A 361 -7.16 -58.22 -5.32
CA ALA A 361 -6.40 -57.33 -4.45
C ALA A 361 -5.58 -56.33 -5.27
N ILE A 362 -6.06 -55.08 -5.37
CA ILE A 362 -5.42 -54.00 -6.13
C ILE A 362 -4.79 -53.00 -5.16
N ALA A 363 -3.46 -52.85 -5.21
CA ALA A 363 -2.79 -51.74 -4.55
C ALA A 363 -3.07 -50.43 -5.32
N VAL A 364 -3.33 -49.36 -4.59
CA VAL A 364 -3.53 -48.01 -5.14
C VAL A 364 -2.48 -47.09 -4.53
N GLU A 365 -1.72 -46.39 -5.37
CA GLU A 365 -0.63 -45.52 -4.96
C GLU A 365 -0.44 -44.33 -5.91
N GLY A 366 0.18 -43.28 -5.41
CA GLY A 366 0.38 -42.06 -6.15
C GLY A 366 1.11 -40.98 -5.37
N THR A 367 0.96 -39.75 -5.86
CA THR A 367 1.44 -38.55 -5.19
C THR A 367 0.32 -37.52 -5.09
N ALA A 368 0.36 -36.71 -4.04
CA ALA A 368 -0.52 -35.58 -3.85
C ALA A 368 0.24 -34.43 -3.18
N ALA A 369 0.02 -33.20 -3.64
CA ALA A 369 0.55 -32.00 -3.00
C ALA A 369 -0.60 -31.13 -2.49
N ASN A 370 -0.34 -30.34 -1.44
CA ASN A 370 -1.36 -29.54 -0.75
C ASN A 370 -2.57 -30.36 -0.24
N ALA A 371 -2.33 -31.63 0.12
CA ALA A 371 -3.29 -32.60 0.64
C ALA A 371 -2.80 -33.18 1.97
N THR A 372 -3.73 -33.53 2.86
CA THR A 372 -3.45 -34.19 4.16
C THR A 372 -3.81 -35.66 4.16
N GLU A 373 -4.83 -36.04 3.37
CA GLU A 373 -5.30 -37.42 3.26
C GLU A 373 -5.83 -37.69 1.84
N VAL A 374 -5.96 -38.97 1.52
CA VAL A 374 -6.54 -39.48 0.28
C VAL A 374 -7.59 -40.53 0.62
N SER A 375 -8.81 -40.33 0.13
CA SER A 375 -9.91 -41.30 0.23
C SER A 375 -10.12 -42.03 -1.10
N ILE A 376 -10.26 -43.35 -1.04
CA ILE A 376 -10.31 -44.26 -2.19
C ILE A 376 -11.63 -45.01 -2.12
N VAL A 377 -12.47 -44.86 -3.16
CA VAL A 377 -13.79 -45.47 -3.27
C VAL A 377 -13.88 -46.24 -4.58
N ALA A 378 -14.38 -47.49 -4.53
CA ALA A 378 -14.53 -48.33 -5.72
C ALA A 378 -16.01 -48.62 -6.02
N THR A 379 -16.41 -48.38 -7.26
CA THR A 379 -17.78 -48.54 -7.75
C THR A 379 -17.82 -49.63 -8.83
N TYR A 380 -18.74 -50.59 -8.70
CA TYR A 380 -18.91 -51.65 -9.69
C TYR A 380 -19.65 -51.12 -10.93
N GLU A 381 -19.06 -51.27 -12.11
CA GLU A 381 -19.58 -50.73 -13.38
C GLU A 381 -20.30 -51.79 -14.24
N GLY A 382 -20.13 -53.07 -13.93
CA GLY A 382 -20.73 -54.17 -14.68
C GLY A 382 -19.78 -55.36 -14.88
N PRO A 383 -20.22 -56.43 -15.56
CA PRO A 383 -19.37 -57.57 -15.84
C PRO A 383 -18.21 -57.22 -16.79
N ALA A 384 -17.08 -57.93 -16.63
CA ALA A 384 -16.00 -57.92 -17.62
C ALA A 384 -16.49 -58.55 -18.94
N SER A 385 -16.06 -58.01 -20.08
CA SER A 385 -16.48 -58.51 -21.40
C SER A 385 -16.05 -59.97 -21.56
N GLY A 386 -17.03 -60.88 -21.73
CA GLY A 386 -16.81 -62.33 -21.83
C GLY A 386 -17.56 -63.15 -20.78
N ALA A 387 -18.10 -62.54 -19.72
CA ALA A 387 -19.06 -63.21 -18.85
C ALA A 387 -20.40 -63.44 -19.59
N PRO A 388 -21.07 -64.60 -19.44
CA PRO A 388 -22.35 -64.85 -20.08
C PRO A 388 -23.41 -63.89 -19.53
N ALA A 389 -24.18 -63.29 -20.43
CA ALA A 389 -25.35 -62.50 -20.05
C ALA A 389 -26.36 -63.39 -19.33
N ALA A 390 -26.86 -62.94 -18.18
CA ALA A 390 -27.92 -63.62 -17.44
C ALA A 390 -29.24 -63.52 -18.24
N SER A 391 -29.49 -64.51 -19.10
CA SER A 391 -30.80 -64.69 -19.71
C SER A 391 -31.77 -65.21 -18.66
N HIS A 392 -32.65 -64.34 -18.13
CA HIS A 392 -34.09 -64.56 -17.91
C HIS A 392 -34.72 -63.44 -17.04
N GLY A 393 -35.92 -62.97 -17.42
CA GLY A 393 -36.98 -62.60 -16.46
C GLY A 393 -36.97 -61.18 -15.85
N SER A 394 -37.72 -60.28 -16.49
CA SER A 394 -38.56 -59.22 -15.90
C SER A 394 -38.19 -58.54 -14.54
N SER A 395 -37.80 -57.27 -14.65
CA SER A 395 -38.22 -56.16 -13.77
C SER A 395 -37.98 -56.25 -12.25
N THR A 396 -36.74 -56.49 -11.83
CA THR A 396 -35.98 -55.54 -10.98
C THR A 396 -34.50 -55.73 -11.31
N GLY A 397 -33.81 -54.66 -11.75
CA GLY A 397 -32.43 -54.80 -12.22
C GLY A 397 -31.52 -55.30 -11.11
N PRO A 398 -30.65 -56.30 -11.34
CA PRO A 398 -29.70 -56.75 -10.34
C PRO A 398 -28.70 -55.62 -10.09
N SER A 399 -28.85 -54.95 -8.94
CA SER A 399 -27.78 -54.12 -8.40
C SER A 399 -26.53 -54.97 -8.27
N GLY A 400 -25.41 -54.50 -8.81
CA GLY A 400 -24.13 -55.21 -8.74
C GLY A 400 -23.69 -55.49 -7.30
N PRO A 401 -22.64 -56.31 -7.10
CA PRO A 401 -22.08 -56.55 -5.78
C PRO A 401 -21.77 -55.21 -5.09
N PRO A 402 -22.06 -55.06 -3.78
CA PRO A 402 -21.71 -53.86 -3.05
C PRO A 402 -20.19 -53.65 -3.13
N GLY A 403 -19.77 -52.41 -3.38
CA GLY A 403 -18.35 -52.06 -3.39
C GLY A 403 -17.68 -52.28 -2.03
N PRO A 404 -16.36 -52.42 -1.99
CA PRO A 404 -15.62 -52.46 -0.73
C PRO A 404 -15.83 -51.16 0.06
N ALA A 405 -15.61 -51.22 1.37
CA ALA A 405 -15.60 -50.02 2.20
C ALA A 405 -14.54 -49.02 1.70
N PRO A 406 -14.81 -47.69 1.76
CA PRO A 406 -13.81 -46.68 1.45
C PRO A 406 -12.54 -46.85 2.28
N ILE A 407 -11.38 -46.67 1.64
CA ILE A 407 -10.07 -46.67 2.30
C ILE A 407 -9.60 -45.23 2.39
N THR A 408 -9.17 -44.77 3.56
CA THR A 408 -8.54 -43.46 3.75
C THR A 408 -7.10 -43.63 4.21
N VAL A 409 -6.17 -42.93 3.55
CA VAL A 409 -4.72 -43.00 3.77
C VAL A 409 -4.17 -41.58 3.98
N PRO A 410 -3.30 -41.33 4.97
CA PRO A 410 -2.61 -40.04 5.09
C PRO A 410 -1.62 -39.83 3.93
N VAL A 411 -1.39 -38.58 3.55
CA VAL A 411 -0.31 -38.21 2.63
C VAL A 411 0.97 -37.99 3.45
N ALA A 412 2.10 -38.54 3.01
CA ALA A 412 3.39 -38.38 3.67
C ALA A 412 4.02 -37.00 3.39
N ASP A 413 5.04 -36.62 4.18
CA ASP A 413 5.72 -35.33 4.06
C ASP A 413 6.39 -35.09 2.68
N ASP A 414 6.71 -36.17 1.95
CA ASP A 414 7.25 -36.13 0.57
C ASP A 414 6.15 -36.09 -0.52
N GLY A 415 4.88 -36.05 -0.11
CA GLY A 415 3.71 -36.07 -0.99
C GLY A 415 3.31 -37.46 -1.47
N THR A 416 3.96 -38.54 -1.05
CA THR A 416 3.59 -39.91 -1.45
C THR A 416 2.41 -40.45 -0.63
N TRP A 417 1.64 -41.36 -1.23
CA TRP A 417 0.57 -42.11 -0.56
C TRP A 417 0.38 -43.47 -1.24
N ASN A 418 0.06 -44.51 -0.46
CA ASN A 418 -0.24 -45.84 -0.97
C ASN A 418 -1.14 -46.62 0.02
N THR A 419 -1.90 -47.61 -0.48
CA THR A 419 -2.76 -48.47 0.37
C THR A 419 -1.99 -49.45 1.28
N GLY A 420 -0.66 -49.55 1.15
CA GLY A 420 0.18 -50.45 1.92
C GLY A 420 -0.31 -51.90 1.93
N ASP A 421 -0.23 -52.54 3.10
CA ASP A 421 -0.69 -53.91 3.35
C ASP A 421 -2.23 -54.08 3.29
N SER A 422 -2.98 -53.02 3.01
CA SER A 422 -4.45 -53.03 2.90
C SER A 422 -4.93 -52.72 1.47
N PRO A 423 -4.59 -53.55 0.47
CA PRO A 423 -5.02 -53.35 -0.92
C PRO A 423 -6.55 -53.44 -1.04
N LEU A 424 -7.08 -52.69 -2.00
CA LEU A 424 -8.49 -52.66 -2.36
C LEU A 424 -8.95 -54.03 -2.85
N GLN A 425 -9.93 -54.64 -2.18
CA GLN A 425 -10.43 -55.98 -2.50
C GLN A 425 -11.65 -55.89 -3.42
N LEU A 426 -11.47 -56.22 -4.71
CA LEU A 426 -12.49 -56.16 -5.76
C LEU A 426 -12.89 -57.56 -6.24
N THR A 427 -14.17 -57.74 -6.57
CA THR A 427 -14.67 -58.99 -7.19
C THR A 427 -14.55 -58.94 -8.72
N THR A 428 -14.79 -60.07 -9.39
CA THR A 428 -14.83 -60.14 -10.87
C THR A 428 -15.74 -59.05 -11.46
N GLY A 429 -15.28 -58.28 -12.44
CA GLY A 429 -16.06 -57.23 -13.11
C GLY A 429 -15.23 -56.01 -13.52
N LYS A 430 -15.92 -54.99 -14.04
CA LYS A 430 -15.37 -53.64 -14.29
C LYS A 430 -15.65 -52.76 -13.08
N TRP A 431 -14.69 -51.92 -12.73
CA TRP A 431 -14.73 -51.06 -11.56
C TRP A 431 -14.14 -49.69 -11.86
N SER A 432 -14.77 -48.62 -11.38
CA SER A 432 -14.14 -47.30 -11.24
C SER A 432 -13.61 -47.13 -9.83
N ILE A 433 -12.31 -46.89 -9.71
CA ILE A 433 -11.63 -46.51 -8.49
C ILE A 433 -11.49 -44.99 -8.51
N THR A 434 -12.28 -44.30 -7.70
CA THR A 434 -12.20 -42.85 -7.53
C THR A 434 -11.37 -42.53 -6.30
N VAL A 435 -10.25 -41.84 -6.53
CA VAL A 435 -9.31 -41.37 -5.51
C VAL A 435 -9.56 -39.87 -5.32
N THR A 436 -9.71 -39.42 -4.08
CA THR A 436 -9.97 -38.03 -3.72
C THR A 436 -8.95 -37.57 -2.67
N ALA A 437 -8.06 -36.67 -3.05
CA ALA A 437 -7.18 -35.98 -2.12
C ALA A 437 -7.94 -34.81 -1.47
N SER A 438 -7.83 -34.63 -0.16
CA SER A 438 -8.43 -33.54 0.60
C SER A 438 -7.40 -32.83 1.47
N ASN A 439 -7.68 -31.58 1.84
CA ASN A 439 -6.87 -30.82 2.81
C ASN A 439 -7.71 -30.25 3.96
N ALA A 440 -7.01 -29.80 5.01
CA ALA A 440 -7.62 -29.24 6.21
C ALA A 440 -8.51 -27.99 5.96
N GLN A 441 -8.35 -27.35 4.79
CA GLN A 441 -9.15 -26.21 4.34
C GLN A 441 -10.41 -26.62 3.55
N GLY A 442 -10.71 -27.92 3.46
CA GLY A 442 -11.90 -28.46 2.80
C GLY A 442 -11.86 -28.35 1.27
N LYS A 443 -10.68 -28.16 0.67
CA LYS A 443 -10.48 -28.31 -0.78
C LYS A 443 -10.17 -29.77 -1.09
N SER A 444 -10.59 -30.21 -2.28
CA SER A 444 -10.31 -31.55 -2.77
C SER A 444 -10.03 -31.58 -4.27
N ALA A 445 -9.32 -32.62 -4.69
CA ALA A 445 -9.16 -33.00 -6.09
C ALA A 445 -9.39 -34.50 -6.24
N SER A 446 -10.13 -34.91 -7.26
CA SER A 446 -10.49 -36.30 -7.50
C SER A 446 -10.00 -36.77 -8.87
N LEU A 447 -9.52 -38.01 -8.94
CA LEU A 447 -9.15 -38.69 -10.17
C LEU A 447 -9.69 -40.13 -10.15
N THR A 448 -10.26 -40.57 -11.26
CA THR A 448 -10.83 -41.92 -11.40
C THR A 448 -9.97 -42.77 -12.31
N ARG A 449 -9.80 -44.05 -11.97
CA ARG A 449 -9.21 -45.10 -12.80
C ARG A 449 -10.24 -46.19 -13.03
N HIS A 450 -10.45 -46.57 -14.28
CA HIS A 450 -11.23 -47.75 -14.64
C HIS A 450 -10.31 -48.96 -14.65
N VAL A 451 -10.72 -50.05 -14.00
CA VAL A 451 -10.00 -51.32 -13.99
C VAL A 451 -10.97 -52.47 -14.25
N ALA A 452 -10.45 -53.58 -14.76
CA ALA A 452 -11.19 -54.83 -14.84
C ALA A 452 -10.53 -55.89 -13.95
N VAL A 453 -11.32 -56.67 -13.23
CA VAL A 453 -10.88 -57.88 -12.54
C VAL A 453 -11.44 -59.08 -13.29
N ALA A 454 -10.54 -59.88 -13.85
CA ALA A 454 -10.85 -61.08 -14.63
C ALA A 454 -9.94 -62.22 -14.16
N TYR A 455 -10.39 -62.97 -13.15
CA TYR A 455 -9.65 -64.14 -12.66
C TYR A 455 -9.49 -65.17 -13.79
N LYS A 456 -8.25 -65.62 -14.02
CA LYS A 456 -8.00 -66.81 -14.83
C LYS A 456 -8.26 -68.05 -13.98
N GLY A 457 -9.42 -68.67 -14.18
CA GLY A 457 -9.84 -69.89 -13.49
C GLY A 457 -10.71 -69.63 -12.27
N VAL A 458 -10.42 -70.33 -11.18
CA VAL A 458 -11.32 -70.57 -10.06
C VAL A 458 -10.59 -70.37 -8.74
N ASN A 459 -10.83 -69.24 -8.09
CA ASN A 459 -10.43 -68.97 -6.71
C ASN A 459 -11.66 -69.21 -5.81
N LEU A 460 -11.56 -70.20 -4.91
CA LEU A 460 -12.62 -70.58 -4.00
C LEU A 460 -12.14 -70.52 -2.55
N VAL A 461 -12.72 -69.59 -1.78
CA VAL A 461 -12.55 -69.53 -0.33
C VAL A 461 -13.67 -70.35 0.33
N VAL A 462 -13.30 -71.21 1.26
CA VAL A 462 -14.18 -72.09 2.03
C VAL A 462 -14.05 -71.72 3.51
N THR A 463 -15.14 -71.29 4.12
CA THR A 463 -15.19 -70.84 5.53
C THR A 463 -16.20 -71.68 6.30
N ILE A 464 -15.81 -72.24 7.44
CA ILE A 464 -16.73 -72.98 8.31
C ILE A 464 -17.37 -72.04 9.33
N LYS A 465 -18.69 -72.14 9.50
CA LYS A 465 -19.44 -71.38 10.52
C LYS A 465 -20.48 -72.23 11.24
N GLY A 466 -20.52 -72.14 12.57
CA GLY A 466 -21.49 -72.79 13.43
C GLY A 466 -21.25 -74.29 13.64
N GLY A 467 -20.00 -74.74 13.67
CA GLY A 467 -19.64 -76.12 14.00
C GLY A 467 -18.42 -76.63 13.24
N ASN A 468 -18.32 -77.94 13.05
CA ASN A 468 -17.24 -78.58 12.31
C ASN A 468 -17.77 -79.17 10.99
N ALA A 469 -16.93 -79.21 9.96
CA ALA A 469 -17.21 -79.86 8.69
C ALA A 469 -15.98 -80.60 8.18
N TRP A 470 -16.12 -81.89 7.86
CA TRP A 470 -15.12 -82.62 7.08
C TRP A 470 -15.21 -82.18 5.62
N ILE A 471 -14.09 -81.85 5.00
CA ILE A 471 -14.01 -81.50 3.58
C ILE A 471 -12.99 -82.34 2.83
N LYS A 472 -13.22 -82.51 1.53
CA LYS A 472 -12.31 -83.12 0.57
C LYS A 472 -12.44 -82.33 -0.73
N VAL A 473 -11.32 -81.93 -1.30
CA VAL A 473 -11.27 -80.90 -2.34
C VAL A 473 -10.43 -81.38 -3.51
N TRP A 474 -10.92 -81.15 -4.72
CA TRP A 474 -10.20 -81.37 -5.96
C TRP A 474 -10.05 -80.04 -6.70
N VAL A 475 -8.85 -79.79 -7.21
CA VAL A 475 -8.48 -78.63 -8.03
C VAL A 475 -8.11 -79.18 -9.39
N ASP A 476 -8.82 -78.74 -10.43
CA ASP A 476 -8.67 -79.18 -11.82
C ASP A 476 -8.71 -80.72 -11.99
N GLY A 477 -9.54 -81.38 -11.16
CA GLY A 477 -9.70 -82.84 -11.13
C GLY A 477 -8.62 -83.59 -10.33
N GLN A 478 -7.57 -82.93 -9.86
CA GLN A 478 -6.56 -83.50 -8.97
C GLN A 478 -6.92 -83.24 -7.50
N LEU A 479 -6.71 -84.22 -6.62
CA LEU A 479 -6.98 -84.06 -5.20
C LEU A 479 -6.00 -83.05 -4.57
N ASP A 480 -6.52 -82.07 -3.85
CA ASP A 480 -5.71 -81.03 -3.22
C ASP A 480 -4.86 -81.60 -2.04
N PRO A 481 -3.55 -81.32 -1.99
CA PRO A 481 -2.66 -81.89 -0.99
C PRO A 481 -2.87 -81.33 0.43
N THR A 482 -3.51 -80.15 0.59
CA THR A 482 -3.72 -79.50 1.90
C THR A 482 -4.87 -80.12 2.71
N VAL A 483 -5.74 -80.89 2.05
CA VAL A 483 -6.81 -81.70 2.67
C VAL A 483 -6.50 -83.19 2.67
N GLY A 484 -5.66 -83.67 1.74
CA GLY A 484 -5.13 -85.04 1.74
C GLY A 484 -6.14 -86.14 1.36
N ARG A 485 -5.64 -87.37 1.20
CA ARG A 485 -6.42 -88.52 0.66
C ARG A 485 -7.67 -88.89 1.47
N ALA A 486 -7.63 -88.70 2.79
CA ALA A 486 -8.75 -88.97 3.69
C ALA A 486 -9.70 -87.77 3.89
N GLY A 487 -9.44 -86.64 3.23
CA GLY A 487 -10.05 -85.36 3.57
C GLY A 487 -9.65 -84.84 4.95
N ARG A 488 -10.13 -83.65 5.31
CA ARG A 488 -9.73 -82.91 6.51
C ARG A 488 -10.93 -82.31 7.22
N THR A 489 -10.99 -82.48 8.54
CA THR A 489 -12.00 -81.81 9.37
C THR A 489 -11.56 -80.37 9.68
N LEU A 490 -12.41 -79.42 9.29
CA LEU A 490 -12.32 -78.02 9.65
C LEU A 490 -13.30 -77.67 10.76
N HIS A 491 -12.96 -76.63 11.51
CA HIS A 491 -13.62 -76.17 12.73
C HIS A 491 -14.19 -74.76 12.54
N ASP A 492 -15.07 -74.33 13.43
CA ASP A 492 -15.72 -73.02 13.38
C ASP A 492 -14.70 -71.88 13.23
N GLY A 493 -14.96 -70.97 12.28
CA GLY A 493 -14.07 -69.84 11.96
C GLY A 493 -12.84 -70.19 11.11
N GLN A 494 -12.57 -71.48 10.81
CA GLN A 494 -11.47 -71.83 9.90
C GLN A 494 -11.81 -71.50 8.45
N VAL A 495 -10.81 -70.95 7.75
CA VAL A 495 -10.86 -70.53 6.34
C VAL A 495 -9.75 -71.25 5.57
N LEU A 496 -10.08 -71.81 4.41
CA LEU A 496 -9.10 -72.28 3.41
C LEU A 496 -9.40 -71.66 2.04
N THR A 497 -8.37 -71.46 1.24
CA THR A 497 -8.48 -70.92 -0.13
C THR A 497 -7.87 -71.91 -1.11
N PHE A 498 -8.60 -72.20 -2.18
CA PHE A 498 -8.20 -73.11 -3.25
C PHE A 498 -8.20 -72.36 -4.58
N THR A 499 -7.20 -72.61 -5.44
CA THR A 499 -7.06 -71.94 -6.73
C THR A 499 -6.78 -72.94 -7.83
N GLY A 500 -7.65 -73.03 -8.84
CA GLY A 500 -7.50 -73.86 -10.04
C GLY A 500 -7.65 -73.06 -11.34
N GLN A 501 -7.28 -73.65 -12.47
CA GLN A 501 -7.38 -73.05 -13.82
C GLN A 501 -8.73 -73.30 -14.49
N GLN A 502 -9.42 -74.41 -14.15
CA GLN A 502 -10.65 -74.87 -14.80
C GLN A 502 -11.79 -75.11 -13.82
N SER A 503 -11.53 -75.70 -12.65
CA SER A 503 -12.57 -76.02 -11.66
C SER A 503 -12.01 -76.30 -10.28
N VAL A 504 -12.75 -75.93 -9.24
CA VAL A 504 -12.58 -76.48 -7.89
C VAL A 504 -13.84 -77.28 -7.56
N GLU A 505 -13.69 -78.46 -6.97
CA GLU A 505 -14.80 -79.29 -6.50
C GLU A 505 -14.62 -79.58 -5.01
N VAL A 506 -15.64 -79.31 -4.21
CA VAL A 506 -15.60 -79.49 -2.75
C VAL A 506 -16.69 -80.45 -2.32
N ARG A 507 -16.28 -81.59 -1.76
CA ARG A 507 -17.15 -82.44 -0.96
C ARG A 507 -17.07 -81.98 0.49
N THR A 508 -18.20 -81.70 1.11
CA THR A 508 -18.30 -81.34 2.53
C THR A 508 -19.28 -82.25 3.24
N GLY A 509 -18.97 -82.66 4.46
CA GLY A 509 -19.84 -83.46 5.33
C GLY A 509 -20.96 -82.64 6.01
N SER A 510 -20.95 -81.32 5.86
CA SER A 510 -21.98 -80.44 6.42
C SER A 510 -22.08 -79.15 5.58
N SER A 511 -22.78 -79.22 4.45
CA SER A 511 -22.95 -78.08 3.54
C SER A 511 -23.53 -76.83 4.23
N GLY A 512 -24.50 -77.01 5.12
CA GLY A 512 -25.11 -75.91 5.86
C GLY A 512 -24.22 -75.23 6.90
N ALA A 513 -23.03 -75.78 7.18
CA ALA A 513 -21.98 -75.15 7.99
C ALA A 513 -20.78 -74.68 7.15
N THR A 514 -20.81 -74.91 5.83
CA THR A 514 -19.70 -74.62 4.90
C THR A 514 -20.12 -73.47 3.99
N LEU A 515 -19.49 -72.31 4.15
CA LEU A 515 -19.73 -71.13 3.32
C LEU A 515 -18.69 -71.04 2.22
N PHE A 516 -19.12 -70.70 1.02
CA PHE A 516 -18.28 -70.57 -0.16
C PHE A 516 -18.23 -69.12 -0.65
N THR A 517 -17.04 -68.67 -1.05
CA THR A 517 -16.83 -67.42 -1.78
C THR A 517 -16.04 -67.73 -3.05
N LEU A 518 -16.66 -67.55 -4.21
CA LEU A 518 -16.10 -67.88 -5.53
C LEU A 518 -15.71 -66.59 -6.27
N ASN A 519 -14.43 -66.46 -6.64
CA ASN A 519 -13.89 -65.30 -7.38
C ASN A 519 -14.30 -63.94 -6.76
N GLY A 520 -14.24 -63.89 -5.42
CA GLY A 520 -14.63 -62.74 -4.58
C GLY A 520 -16.12 -62.66 -4.24
N GLN A 521 -17.01 -63.37 -4.93
CA GLN A 521 -18.45 -63.35 -4.67
C GLN A 521 -18.85 -64.38 -3.60
N SER A 522 -19.40 -63.92 -2.48
CA SER A 522 -19.97 -64.81 -1.45
C SER A 522 -21.21 -65.52 -1.98
N LEU A 523 -21.22 -66.84 -1.89
CA LEU A 523 -22.33 -67.73 -2.24
C LEU A 523 -23.08 -68.23 -0.99
N GLY A 524 -22.53 -67.98 0.20
CA GLY A 524 -23.06 -68.51 1.45
C GLY A 524 -22.95 -70.04 1.54
N ALA A 525 -23.84 -70.65 2.31
CA ALA A 525 -23.96 -72.10 2.39
C ALA A 525 -24.90 -72.62 1.29
N LEU A 526 -24.40 -73.51 0.43
CA LEU A 526 -25.15 -74.02 -0.74
C LEU A 526 -26.12 -75.16 -0.42
N GLY A 527 -26.05 -75.75 0.78
CA GLY A 527 -26.83 -76.93 1.14
C GLY A 527 -27.21 -77.02 2.62
N LYS A 528 -27.68 -78.19 3.05
CA LYS A 528 -28.27 -78.38 4.39
C LYS A 528 -27.23 -78.80 5.43
N ARG A 529 -27.46 -78.45 6.70
CA ARG A 529 -26.54 -78.76 7.82
C ARG A 529 -26.55 -80.25 8.12
N GLY A 530 -25.38 -80.87 8.26
CA GLY A 530 -25.23 -82.30 8.57
C GLY A 530 -25.53 -83.26 7.42
N ILE A 531 -25.79 -82.78 6.20
CA ILE A 531 -25.89 -83.61 5.00
C ILE A 531 -24.57 -83.50 4.21
N PRO A 532 -23.90 -84.61 3.89
CA PRO A 532 -22.75 -84.62 3.00
C PRO A 532 -23.15 -84.40 1.53
N GLU A 533 -22.56 -83.40 0.88
CA GLU A 533 -22.78 -83.09 -0.53
C GLU A 533 -21.46 -82.72 -1.21
N THR A 534 -21.42 -82.86 -2.53
CA THR A 534 -20.28 -82.43 -3.36
C THR A 534 -20.73 -81.32 -4.31
N TRP A 535 -19.97 -80.23 -4.37
CA TRP A 535 -20.27 -79.03 -5.15
C TRP A 535 -19.11 -78.71 -6.10
N LEU A 536 -19.42 -78.62 -7.39
CA LEU A 536 -18.49 -78.23 -8.45
C LEU A 536 -18.60 -76.73 -8.75
N PHE A 537 -17.47 -76.05 -8.68
CA PHE A 537 -17.30 -74.63 -8.99
C PHE A 537 -16.51 -74.53 -10.29
N LYS A 538 -17.22 -74.33 -11.41
CA LYS A 538 -16.65 -74.22 -12.75
C LYS A 538 -17.19 -72.99 -13.49
N PRO A 539 -16.70 -71.77 -13.16
CA PRO A 539 -16.98 -70.56 -13.91
C PRO A 539 -16.79 -70.75 -15.42
N PRO A 540 -17.66 -70.17 -16.27
CA PRO A 540 -18.74 -69.26 -15.91
C PRO A 540 -20.06 -69.95 -15.52
N ALA A 541 -20.10 -71.29 -15.43
CA ALA A 541 -21.31 -71.99 -15.00
C ALA A 541 -21.58 -71.76 -13.49
N PRO A 542 -22.85 -71.71 -13.05
CA PRO A 542 -23.19 -71.63 -11.63
C PRO A 542 -22.71 -72.88 -10.88
N PRO A 543 -22.47 -72.79 -9.55
CA PRO A 543 -22.13 -73.94 -8.73
C PRO A 543 -23.20 -75.04 -8.86
N ALA A 544 -22.76 -76.27 -9.11
CA ALA A 544 -23.64 -77.41 -9.34
C ALA A 544 -23.32 -78.58 -8.40
N PRO A 545 -24.32 -79.29 -7.86
CA PRO A 545 -24.08 -80.49 -7.06
C PRO A 545 -23.63 -81.65 -7.96
N THR A 546 -22.69 -82.46 -7.48
CA THR A 546 -22.16 -83.64 -8.17
C THR A 546 -22.25 -84.90 -7.30
N GLN A 547 -22.07 -86.07 -7.91
CA GLN A 547 -22.09 -87.36 -7.22
C GLN A 547 -20.67 -87.91 -6.92
N HIS A 548 -19.63 -87.08 -7.03
CA HIS A 548 -18.25 -87.50 -6.78
C HIS A 548 -18.03 -87.78 -5.27
N GLN A 549 -17.38 -88.90 -4.92
CA GLN A 549 -17.28 -89.44 -3.54
C GLN A 549 -15.85 -89.38 -2.94
#